data_AF-F8QBK0-F1
#
_entry.id   AF-F8QBK0-F1
#
_cell.length_a   1.000
_cell.length_b   1.000
_cell.length_c   1.000
_cell.angle_alpha   90.00
_cell.angle_beta   90.00
_cell.angle_gamma   90.00
#
_symmetry.space_group_name_H-M   'P 1'
#
loop_
_entity.id
_entity.type
_entity.pdbx_description
1 polymer ?
#
loop_
_entity_poly.entity_id
_entity_poly.type
_entity_poly.pdbx_seq_one_letter_code
_entity_poly.pdbx_strand_id
1 'polypeptide(L)'
;MMAQGDVRRLAKPILSTDIGTYILFLVPSIMFTDLLKKRVPFDVMNKVNHPIVTLTADCSLKAMLGPARSFKTCHPALLEQTVEGAEKSAITSSPSGGRKGLAVKDELVKMLNKANCLYWATSLMALVYSFVDNKLTQRPLVSPSPVIPQLRVVHAALAIPQDTRESRNAVYLLEEKISGHFVKYINNNCATPRDHLAPPKLEIAMFLCFAQHTQYHFSQGLVFVSDFQGSGGILTDCQIITTK
;
A
#
# COMPACT_ATOMS: atom_id res chain seq x y z
N MET A 1 37.61 26.63 -44.22
CA MET A 1 36.18 26.87 -44.50
C MET A 1 35.48 25.52 -44.35
N MET A 2 34.79 25.26 -43.23
CA MET A 2 33.36 25.53 -43.00
C MET A 2 32.45 24.90 -44.08
N ALA A 3 31.34 24.22 -43.82
CA ALA A 3 30.65 23.77 -42.61
C ALA A 3 29.46 22.90 -43.09
N GLN A 4 29.09 21.85 -42.35
CA GLN A 4 27.74 21.26 -42.23
C GLN A 4 27.92 20.04 -41.30
N GLY A 5 27.47 19.99 -40.04
CA GLY A 5 26.39 20.72 -39.39
C GLY A 5 25.19 19.78 -39.21
N ASP A 6 25.13 19.12 -38.04
CA ASP A 6 23.96 18.52 -37.36
C ASP A 6 23.08 17.50 -38.12
N VAL A 7 22.64 16.38 -37.54
CA VAL A 7 21.86 16.28 -36.29
C VAL A 7 22.20 14.97 -35.56
N ARG A 8 22.81 15.07 -34.38
CA ARG A 8 22.89 13.97 -33.41
C ARG A 8 21.55 13.82 -32.68
N ARG A 9 21.13 12.55 -32.54
CA ARG A 9 20.22 11.99 -31.52
C ARG A 9 19.73 12.96 -30.45
N LEU A 10 18.43 13.26 -30.46
CA LEU A 10 17.63 13.38 -29.24
C LEU A 10 16.24 12.79 -29.53
N ALA A 11 16.06 11.53 -29.14
CA ALA A 11 14.73 10.98 -28.94
C ALA A 11 14.03 11.85 -27.88
N LYS A 12 12.90 12.46 -28.25
CA LYS A 12 12.03 13.15 -27.28
C LYS A 12 11.69 12.19 -26.14
N PRO A 13 11.70 12.62 -24.86
CA PRO A 13 11.14 11.80 -23.81
C PRO A 13 9.64 11.67 -24.09
N ILE A 14 9.20 10.45 -24.37
CA ILE A 14 7.79 10.11 -24.38
C ILE A 14 7.33 10.27 -22.93
N LEU A 15 6.68 11.39 -22.62
CA LEU A 15 6.07 11.66 -21.32
C LEU A 15 5.03 10.56 -21.04
N SER A 16 5.42 9.53 -20.31
CA SER A 16 4.55 8.44 -19.89
C SER A 16 3.88 8.80 -18.57
N THR A 17 3.14 9.89 -18.54
CA THR A 17 2.36 10.33 -17.38
C THR A 17 0.92 9.88 -17.56
N ASP A 18 0.37 9.18 -16.58
CA ASP A 18 -1.05 8.83 -16.51
C ASP A 18 -1.76 9.93 -15.74
N ILE A 19 -2.76 10.57 -16.33
CA ILE A 19 -3.54 11.63 -15.68
C ILE A 19 -5.01 11.30 -15.86
N GLY A 20 -5.76 11.28 -14.77
CA GLY A 20 -7.19 10.98 -14.80
C GLY A 20 -7.93 11.46 -13.56
N THR A 21 -9.25 11.45 -13.63
CA THR A 21 -10.14 11.74 -12.49
C THR A 21 -10.57 10.43 -11.83
N TYR A 22 -10.38 10.34 -10.52
CA TYR A 22 -10.58 9.12 -9.74
C TYR A 22 -11.49 9.38 -8.54
N ILE A 23 -12.25 8.34 -8.19
CA ILE A 23 -12.97 8.24 -6.93
C ILE A 23 -12.08 7.47 -5.94
N LEU A 24 -11.82 8.05 -4.77
CA LEU A 24 -11.00 7.43 -3.74
C LEU A 24 -11.82 6.69 -2.70
N PHE A 25 -11.50 5.42 -2.51
CA PHE A 25 -12.02 4.60 -1.42
C PHE A 25 -10.91 4.39 -0.38
N LEU A 26 -10.97 5.12 0.72
CA LEU A 26 -9.96 5.02 1.79
C LEU A 26 -10.05 3.66 2.48
N VAL A 27 -8.90 2.99 2.64
CA VAL A 27 -8.82 1.76 3.44
C VAL A 27 -8.94 2.15 4.92
N PRO A 28 -10.01 1.73 5.62
CA PRO A 28 -10.24 2.20 6.98
C PRO A 28 -9.37 1.45 7.98
N SER A 29 -9.02 2.14 9.06
CA SER A 29 -8.49 1.53 10.28
C SER A 29 -9.65 1.21 11.21
N ILE A 30 -9.91 -0.07 11.46
CA ILE A 30 -10.97 -0.51 12.40
C ILE A 30 -10.42 -1.51 13.40
N MET A 31 -11.12 -1.66 14.53
CA MET A 31 -10.76 -2.68 15.51
C MET A 31 -11.09 -4.08 14.98
N PHE A 32 -10.28 -5.07 15.34
CA PHE A 32 -10.48 -6.45 14.93
C PHE A 32 -11.86 -7.00 15.33
N THR A 33 -12.37 -6.61 16.50
CA THR A 33 -13.72 -6.99 16.96
C THR A 33 -14.82 -6.46 16.04
N ASP A 34 -14.68 -5.24 15.52
CA ASP A 34 -15.65 -4.64 14.61
C ASP A 34 -15.54 -5.22 13.20
N LEU A 35 -14.33 -5.58 12.77
CA LEU A 35 -14.10 -6.32 11.53
C LEU A 35 -14.86 -7.66 11.54
N LEU A 36 -14.76 -8.41 12.64
CA LEU A 36 -15.47 -9.69 12.82
C LEU A 36 -16.99 -9.54 12.86
N LYS A 37 -17.52 -8.45 13.43
CA LYS A 37 -18.97 -8.17 13.44
C LYS A 37 -19.49 -7.82 12.05
N LYS A 38 -18.75 -6.98 11.32
CA LYS A 38 -19.12 -6.52 9.98
C LYS A 38 -19.19 -7.68 8.98
N ARG A 39 -18.30 -8.67 9.09
CA ARG A 39 -18.19 -9.83 8.18
C ARG A 39 -18.13 -9.45 6.69
N VAL A 40 -17.79 -8.21 6.37
CA VAL A 40 -17.70 -7.71 5.00
C VAL A 40 -16.24 -7.37 4.67
N PRO A 41 -15.76 -7.76 3.48
CA PRO A 41 -14.52 -7.25 2.92
C PRO A 41 -14.52 -5.72 2.81
N PHE A 42 -13.36 -5.15 2.51
CA PHE A 42 -13.23 -3.76 2.08
C PHE A 42 -14.25 -3.47 0.97
N ASP A 43 -15.18 -2.56 1.27
CA ASP A 43 -16.36 -2.30 0.46
C ASP A 43 -16.20 -1.01 -0.36
N VAL A 44 -16.29 -1.16 -1.67
CA VAL A 44 -16.28 -0.08 -2.66
C VAL A 44 -17.66 0.16 -3.28
N MET A 45 -18.67 -0.58 -2.84
CA MET A 45 -20.06 -0.47 -3.30
C MET A 45 -20.87 0.53 -2.48
N ASN A 46 -20.37 0.91 -1.30
CA ASN A 46 -21.03 1.92 -0.47
C ASN A 46 -20.90 3.31 -1.10
N LYS A 47 -22.04 3.92 -1.48
CA LYS A 47 -22.13 5.18 -2.23
C LYS A 47 -22.07 6.44 -1.34
N VAL A 48 -21.32 6.40 -0.24
CA VAL A 48 -21.06 7.61 0.56
C VAL A 48 -20.23 8.59 -0.29
N ASN A 49 -20.32 9.90 -0.02
CA ASN A 49 -19.53 10.95 -0.69
C ASN A 49 -18.03 10.65 -0.60
N HIS A 50 -17.49 9.97 -1.61
CA HIS A 50 -16.08 9.65 -1.73
C HIS A 50 -15.35 10.83 -2.38
N PRO A 51 -14.13 11.18 -1.92
CA PRO A 51 -13.35 12.24 -2.53
C PRO A 51 -13.09 11.95 -4.02
N ILE A 52 -13.33 12.97 -4.85
CA ILE A 52 -12.94 12.97 -6.25
C ILE A 52 -11.63 13.75 -6.38
N VAL A 53 -10.67 13.14 -7.07
CA VAL A 53 -9.30 13.65 -7.18
C VAL A 53 -8.82 13.55 -8.62
N THR A 54 -7.94 14.46 -9.00
CA THR A 54 -7.07 14.28 -10.16
C THR A 54 -5.81 13.57 -9.70
N LEU A 55 -5.54 12.41 -10.29
CA LEU A 55 -4.32 11.65 -10.04
C LEU A 55 -3.38 11.83 -11.22
N THR A 56 -2.14 12.22 -10.92
CA THR A 56 -1.04 12.28 -11.90
C THR A 56 0.00 11.25 -11.50
N ALA A 57 0.04 10.11 -12.20
CA ALA A 57 1.00 9.04 -11.98
C ALA A 57 2.18 9.16 -12.97
N ASP A 58 3.40 9.33 -12.44
CA ASP A 58 4.60 9.34 -13.28
C ASP A 58 5.04 7.90 -13.57
N CYS A 59 4.62 7.37 -14.72
CA CYS A 59 4.99 6.03 -15.14
C CYS A 59 6.38 5.95 -15.78
N SER A 60 7.08 7.08 -15.95
CA SER A 60 8.44 7.12 -16.47
C SER A 60 9.44 6.68 -15.41
N LEU A 61 9.15 6.98 -14.15
CA LEU A 61 9.84 6.50 -12.97
C LEU A 61 9.30 5.12 -12.59
N LYS A 62 9.81 4.08 -13.26
CA LYS A 62 9.59 2.69 -12.82
C LYS A 62 10.48 2.38 -11.62
N ALA A 63 9.92 2.41 -10.42
CA ALA A 63 10.50 1.69 -9.29
C ALA A 63 9.94 0.26 -9.32
N MET A 64 10.71 -0.71 -9.84
CA MET A 64 10.37 -2.12 -9.63
C MET A 64 10.45 -2.42 -8.14
N LEU A 65 9.32 -2.80 -7.53
CA LEU A 65 9.30 -3.32 -6.17
C LEU A 65 9.64 -4.81 -6.24
N GLY A 66 10.93 -5.14 -6.22
CA GLY A 66 11.44 -6.51 -6.13
C GLY A 66 12.24 -6.99 -7.34
N PRO A 67 12.80 -8.21 -7.28
CA PRO A 67 13.60 -8.79 -8.36
C PRO A 67 12.79 -8.94 -9.65
N ALA A 68 13.50 -9.09 -10.78
CA ALA A 68 12.89 -9.36 -12.08
C ALA A 68 11.84 -10.50 -11.96
N ARG A 69 10.61 -10.25 -12.44
CA ARG A 69 9.38 -11.07 -12.30
C ARG A 69 8.49 -10.79 -11.08
N SER A 70 8.77 -9.76 -10.27
CA SER A 70 7.72 -9.27 -9.36
C SER A 70 6.55 -8.70 -10.18
N PHE A 71 5.32 -9.05 -9.81
CA PHE A 71 4.09 -8.64 -10.53
C PHE A 71 3.63 -7.21 -10.20
N LYS A 72 4.45 -6.41 -9.51
CA LYS A 72 4.06 -5.09 -8.98
C LYS A 72 5.01 -4.01 -9.47
N THR A 73 4.44 -2.94 -9.98
CA THR A 73 5.14 -1.68 -10.28
C THR A 73 4.60 -0.61 -9.34
N CYS A 74 5.49 0.18 -8.77
CA CYS A 74 5.12 1.36 -7.99
C CYS A 74 5.58 2.61 -8.72
N HIS A 75 4.70 3.61 -8.75
CA HIS A 75 4.94 4.89 -9.40
C HIS A 75 4.65 6.00 -8.40
N PRO A 76 5.52 7.02 -8.29
CA PRO A 76 5.16 8.21 -7.55
C PRO A 76 3.95 8.85 -8.22
N ALA A 77 2.99 9.26 -7.41
CA ALA A 77 1.79 9.94 -7.87
C ALA A 77 1.57 11.23 -7.10
N LEU A 78 1.08 12.24 -7.80
CA LEU A 78 0.58 13.48 -7.22
C LEU A 78 -0.93 13.42 -7.16
N LEU A 79 -1.49 13.86 -6.03
CA LEU A 79 -2.91 13.91 -5.77
C LEU A 79 -3.37 15.37 -5.67
N GLU A 80 -4.28 15.78 -6.53
CA GLU A 80 -4.90 17.11 -6.48
C GLU A 80 -6.40 16.95 -6.22
N GLN A 81 -6.90 17.53 -5.14
CA GLN A 81 -8.32 17.46 -4.81
C GLN A 81 -9.11 18.38 -5.74
N THR A 82 -10.11 17.83 -6.43
CA THR A 82 -10.97 18.65 -7.28
C THR A 82 -11.97 19.39 -6.39
N VAL A 83 -11.80 20.71 -6.25
CA VAL A 83 -12.84 21.58 -5.70
C VAL A 83 -13.83 21.84 -6.83
N GLU A 84 -15.13 21.60 -6.59
CA GLU A 84 -16.18 21.95 -7.56
C GLU A 84 -16.07 23.44 -7.90
N GLY A 85 -15.64 23.75 -9.13
CA GLY A 85 -15.53 25.13 -9.63
C GLY A 85 -14.26 25.49 -10.41
N ALA A 86 -13.24 24.62 -10.51
CA ALA A 86 -12.05 24.91 -11.31
C ALA A 86 -12.21 24.41 -12.77
N GLU A 87 -12.19 25.34 -13.73
CA GLU A 87 -12.22 25.05 -15.16
C GLU A 87 -11.08 24.12 -15.59
N LYS A 88 -11.44 23.04 -16.29
CA LYS A 88 -10.51 22.04 -16.83
C LYS A 88 -9.81 22.60 -18.08
N SER A 89 -8.51 22.86 -18.00
CA SER A 89 -7.67 23.05 -19.20
C SER A 89 -7.33 21.68 -19.80
N ALA A 90 -7.99 21.31 -20.90
CA ALA A 90 -7.74 20.06 -21.61
C ALA A 90 -6.41 20.12 -22.38
N ILE A 91 -5.45 19.28 -22.01
CA ILE A 91 -4.25 19.01 -22.83
C ILE A 91 -4.44 17.65 -23.50
N THR A 92 -4.68 17.67 -24.81
CA THR A 92 -4.74 16.47 -25.66
C THR A 92 -3.36 15.82 -25.77
N SER A 93 -3.24 14.53 -25.42
CA SER A 93 -2.06 13.71 -25.71
C SER A 93 -2.41 12.45 -26.49
N SER A 94 -1.62 12.22 -27.55
CA SER A 94 -1.74 11.19 -28.59
C SER A 94 -1.51 9.76 -28.07
N PRO A 95 -1.95 8.71 -28.80
CA PRO A 95 -1.96 7.34 -28.29
C PRO A 95 -0.56 6.74 -28.21
N SER A 96 -0.11 6.40 -27.00
CA SER A 96 1.11 5.61 -26.77
C SER A 96 0.78 4.11 -26.80
N GLY A 97 1.51 3.37 -27.62
CA GLY A 97 1.29 1.94 -27.84
C GLY A 97 1.48 1.05 -26.61
N GLY A 98 0.62 0.03 -26.53
CA GLY A 98 1.03 -1.32 -26.13
C GLY A 98 1.20 -1.63 -24.66
N ARG A 99 0.35 -1.13 -23.76
CA ARG A 99 0.05 -1.89 -22.52
C ARG A 99 -1.00 -2.95 -22.89
N LYS A 100 -0.67 -4.24 -22.79
CA LYS A 100 -1.71 -5.27 -22.61
C LYS A 100 -2.24 -5.12 -21.18
N GLY A 101 -3.01 -4.05 -20.94
CA GLY A 101 -3.75 -3.87 -19.70
C GLY A 101 -4.69 -5.05 -19.54
N LEU A 102 -4.84 -5.53 -18.30
CA LEU A 102 -5.95 -6.43 -18.04
C LEU A 102 -7.25 -5.64 -18.22
N ALA A 103 -8.37 -6.33 -18.44
CA ALA A 103 -9.65 -5.64 -18.39
C ALA A 103 -9.77 -4.95 -17.02
N VAL A 104 -10.29 -3.72 -16.97
CA VAL A 104 -10.45 -2.91 -15.74
C VAL A 104 -11.08 -3.72 -14.60
N LYS A 105 -11.99 -4.65 -14.93
CA LYS A 105 -12.60 -5.59 -13.97
C LYS A 105 -11.58 -6.50 -13.28
N ASP A 106 -10.64 -7.07 -14.02
CA ASP A 106 -9.63 -7.96 -13.43
C ASP A 106 -8.59 -7.17 -12.61
N GLU A 107 -8.26 -5.95 -13.04
CA GLU A 107 -7.42 -5.03 -12.26
C GLU A 107 -8.10 -4.65 -10.94
N LEU A 108 -9.40 -4.34 -10.98
CA LEU A 108 -10.20 -4.04 -9.80
C LEU A 108 -10.19 -5.20 -8.80
N VAL A 109 -10.42 -6.44 -9.24
CA VAL A 109 -10.38 -7.62 -8.34
C VAL A 109 -9.01 -7.77 -7.68
N LYS A 110 -7.92 -7.59 -8.45
CA LYS A 110 -6.56 -7.67 -7.90
C LYS A 110 -6.28 -6.57 -6.88
N MET A 111 -6.67 -5.33 -7.17
CA MET A 111 -6.44 -4.20 -6.28
C MET A 111 -7.34 -4.27 -5.04
N LEU A 112 -8.56 -4.78 -5.15
CA LEU A 112 -9.42 -5.06 -4.00
C LEU A 112 -8.82 -6.11 -3.06
N ASN A 113 -8.21 -7.17 -3.60
CA ASN A 113 -7.50 -8.15 -2.77
C ASN A 113 -6.35 -7.49 -2.00
N LYS A 114 -5.62 -6.57 -2.64
CA LYS A 114 -4.52 -5.83 -2.00
C LYS A 114 -5.02 -4.84 -0.93
N ALA A 115 -6.06 -4.08 -1.23
CA ALA A 115 -6.71 -3.20 -0.25
C ALA A 115 -7.24 -4.00 0.95
N ASN A 116 -7.82 -5.18 0.70
CA ASN A 116 -8.23 -6.10 1.77
C ASN A 116 -7.05 -6.57 2.63
N CYS A 117 -5.89 -6.89 2.06
CA CYS A 117 -4.72 -7.24 2.86
C CYS A 117 -4.34 -6.10 3.83
N LEU A 118 -4.34 -4.84 3.37
CA LEU A 118 -4.04 -3.68 4.24
C LEU A 118 -5.12 -3.44 5.28
N TYR A 119 -6.40 -3.61 4.92
CA TYR A 119 -7.54 -3.49 5.82
C TYR A 119 -7.47 -4.50 6.99
N TRP A 120 -7.21 -5.77 6.68
CA TRP A 120 -7.01 -6.82 7.68
C TRP A 120 -5.74 -6.58 8.50
N ALA A 121 -4.63 -6.22 7.85
CA ALA A 121 -3.36 -5.98 8.55
C ALA A 121 -3.47 -4.85 9.56
N THR A 122 -4.16 -3.76 9.20
CA THR A 122 -4.40 -2.62 10.11
C THR A 122 -5.19 -3.07 11.34
N SER A 123 -6.26 -3.84 11.13
CA SER A 123 -7.10 -4.34 12.22
C SER A 123 -6.38 -5.32 13.15
N LEU A 124 -5.54 -6.20 12.58
CA LEU A 124 -4.75 -7.18 13.32
C LEU A 124 -3.58 -6.54 14.08
N MET A 125 -3.00 -5.45 13.58
CA MET A 125 -2.02 -4.67 14.33
C MET A 125 -2.68 -3.91 15.48
N ALA A 126 -3.89 -3.37 15.29
CA ALA A 126 -4.65 -2.75 16.37
C ALA A 126 -4.99 -3.74 17.51
N LEU A 127 -5.30 -5.00 17.18
CA LEU A 127 -5.46 -6.08 18.16
C LEU A 127 -4.19 -6.27 19.01
N VAL A 128 -3.01 -6.28 18.38
CA VAL A 128 -1.72 -6.45 19.08
C VAL A 128 -1.46 -5.30 20.04
N TYR A 129 -1.63 -4.05 19.59
CA TYR A 129 -1.44 -2.89 20.47
C TYR A 129 -2.45 -2.85 21.61
N SER A 130 -3.73 -3.14 21.34
CA SER A 130 -4.75 -3.25 22.40
C SER A 130 -4.37 -4.29 23.45
N PHE A 131 -3.80 -5.43 23.04
CA PHE A 131 -3.31 -6.45 23.95
C PHE A 131 -2.11 -5.95 24.77
N VAL A 132 -1.14 -5.29 24.13
CA VAL A 132 0.03 -4.72 24.83
C VAL A 132 -0.40 -3.69 25.86
N ASP A 133 -1.25 -2.74 25.50
CA ASP A 133 -1.74 -1.68 26.39
C ASP A 133 -2.48 -2.26 27.60
N ASN A 134 -3.32 -3.28 27.37
CA ASN A 134 -4.00 -4.00 28.45
C ASN A 134 -3.02 -4.67 29.42
N LYS A 135 -1.90 -5.23 28.92
CA LYS A 135 -0.87 -5.84 29.77
C LYS A 135 -0.01 -4.83 30.51
N LEU A 136 0.28 -3.68 29.90
CA LEU A 136 1.04 -2.60 30.53
C LEU A 136 0.23 -1.92 31.64
N THR A 137 -1.09 -1.78 31.50
CA THR A 137 -1.95 -1.21 32.54
C THR A 137 -2.15 -2.12 33.76
N GLN A 138 -2.05 -3.44 33.59
CA GLN A 138 -2.29 -4.43 34.66
C GLN A 138 -1.07 -4.80 35.49
N ARG A 139 0.14 -4.38 35.09
CA ARG A 139 1.39 -4.78 35.76
C ARG A 139 2.12 -3.58 36.34
N PRO A 140 2.70 -3.69 37.54
CA PRO A 140 3.69 -2.72 38.00
C PRO A 140 4.81 -2.67 36.96
N LEU A 141 5.05 -1.50 36.36
CA LEU A 141 6.15 -1.34 35.41
C LEU A 141 7.46 -1.61 36.15
N VAL A 142 8.14 -2.67 35.73
CA VAL A 142 9.52 -2.94 36.16
C VAL A 142 10.39 -1.82 35.59
N SER A 143 11.29 -1.26 36.39
CA SER A 143 12.21 -0.22 35.93
C SER A 143 13.46 -0.88 35.30
N PRO A 144 13.84 -0.53 34.05
CA PRO A 144 13.15 0.37 33.13
C PRO A 144 12.01 -0.32 32.36
N SER A 145 10.99 0.47 31.99
CA SER A 145 9.88 0.01 31.17
C SER A 145 10.37 -0.52 29.82
N PRO A 146 9.77 -1.60 29.28
CA PRO A 146 10.14 -2.08 27.96
C PRO A 146 9.81 -1.04 26.89
N VAL A 147 10.74 -0.80 25.98
CA VAL A 147 10.51 0.04 24.79
C VAL A 147 9.72 -0.79 23.78
N ILE A 148 8.45 -0.43 23.57
CA ILE A 148 7.58 -1.11 22.60
C ILE A 148 7.68 -0.39 21.25
N PRO A 149 8.10 -1.09 20.17
CA PRO A 149 8.09 -0.51 18.83
C PRO A 149 6.70 0.00 18.44
N GLN A 150 6.64 1.25 18.01
CA GLN A 150 5.43 1.89 17.51
C GLN A 150 5.41 1.79 15.98
N LEU A 151 4.57 0.89 15.48
CA LEU A 151 4.47 0.54 14.07
C LEU A 151 3.02 0.68 13.62
N ARG A 152 2.81 1.11 12.38
CA ARG A 152 1.48 1.12 11.76
C ARG A 152 1.55 0.66 10.32
N VAL A 153 0.44 0.12 9.83
CA VAL A 153 0.27 -0.14 8.40
C VAL A 153 0.09 1.19 7.67
N VAL A 154 0.60 1.26 6.44
CA VAL A 154 0.49 2.42 5.56
C VAL A 154 -0.96 2.86 5.38
N HIS A 155 -1.20 4.18 5.38
CA HIS A 155 -2.47 4.70 4.89
C HIS A 155 -2.60 4.43 3.40
N ALA A 156 -3.74 3.86 3.01
CA ALA A 156 -3.97 3.47 1.63
C ALA A 156 -5.37 3.83 1.16
N ALA A 157 -5.51 3.93 -0.16
CA ALA A 157 -6.78 4.16 -0.83
C ALA A 157 -6.83 3.41 -2.15
N LEU A 158 -8.00 2.91 -2.53
CA LEU A 158 -8.25 2.43 -3.87
C LEU A 158 -8.73 3.59 -4.74
N ALA A 159 -8.02 3.88 -5.83
CA ALA A 159 -8.42 4.86 -6.82
C ALA A 159 -9.08 4.16 -8.01
N ILE A 160 -10.38 4.38 -8.18
CA ILE A 160 -11.16 3.85 -9.30
C ILE A 160 -11.46 5.01 -10.26
N PRO A 161 -11.16 4.88 -11.56
CA PRO A 161 -11.40 5.95 -12.51
C PRO A 161 -12.90 6.26 -12.66
N GLN A 162 -13.23 7.56 -12.71
CA GLN A 162 -14.62 8.02 -12.86
C GLN A 162 -15.19 7.65 -14.23
N ASP A 163 -14.39 7.81 -15.29
CA ASP A 163 -14.72 7.34 -16.63
C ASP A 163 -13.91 6.09 -16.97
N THR A 164 -14.61 4.96 -17.10
CA THR A 164 -14.05 3.65 -17.46
C THR A 164 -13.98 3.42 -18.96
N ARG A 165 -14.49 4.35 -19.78
CA ARG A 165 -14.48 4.27 -21.25
C ARG A 165 -13.13 4.70 -21.84
N GLU A 166 -12.33 5.45 -21.09
CA GLU A 166 -10.99 5.81 -21.49
C GLU A 166 -10.04 4.62 -21.30
N SER A 167 -9.51 4.11 -22.40
CA SER A 167 -8.66 2.90 -22.45
C SER A 167 -7.33 3.01 -21.69
N ARG A 168 -7.01 4.18 -21.13
CA ARG A 168 -5.80 4.43 -20.33
C ARG A 168 -6.03 4.32 -18.82
N ASN A 169 -7.28 4.36 -18.37
CA ASN A 169 -7.60 4.50 -16.95
C ASN A 169 -7.52 3.17 -16.21
N ALA A 170 -6.39 2.93 -15.53
CA ALA A 170 -6.17 1.76 -14.68
C ALA A 170 -6.74 1.96 -13.26
N VAL A 171 -6.97 0.87 -12.54
CA VAL A 171 -7.29 0.93 -11.09
C VAL A 171 -5.98 0.94 -10.31
N TYR A 172 -5.83 1.88 -9.37
CA TYR A 172 -4.63 1.97 -8.54
C TYR A 172 -4.92 1.70 -7.06
N LEU A 173 -3.96 1.05 -6.40
CA LEU A 173 -3.82 1.12 -4.96
C LEU A 173 -2.82 2.24 -4.63
N LEU A 174 -3.29 3.28 -3.97
CA LEU A 174 -2.49 4.37 -3.46
C LEU A 174 -2.03 4.02 -2.05
N GLU A 175 -0.76 4.26 -1.76
CA GLU A 175 -0.14 4.12 -0.46
C GLU A 175 0.63 5.40 -0.14
N GLU A 176 0.72 5.75 1.14
CA GLU A 176 1.56 6.86 1.55
C GLU A 176 3.04 6.59 1.20
N LYS A 177 3.75 7.65 0.83
CA LYS A 177 5.17 7.53 0.48
C LYS A 177 6.01 7.25 1.73
N ILE A 178 6.56 6.05 1.81
CA ILE A 178 7.53 5.69 2.84
C ILE A 178 8.91 6.23 2.46
N SER A 179 9.50 7.03 3.34
CA SER A 179 10.86 7.54 3.18
C SER A 179 11.88 6.72 3.97
N GLY A 180 13.14 6.75 3.55
CA GLY A 180 14.23 6.07 4.24
C GLY A 180 14.53 4.67 3.70
N HIS A 181 15.34 3.92 4.45
CA HIS A 181 15.80 2.61 4.02
C HIS A 181 14.71 1.56 4.23
N PHE A 182 14.21 0.97 3.15
CA PHE A 182 13.22 -0.10 3.19
C PHE A 182 13.82 -1.40 3.75
N VAL A 183 13.13 -2.03 4.70
CA VAL A 183 13.59 -3.24 5.39
C VAL A 183 12.50 -4.29 5.30
N LYS A 184 12.88 -5.52 4.96
CA LYS A 184 12.03 -6.69 5.14
C LYS A 184 12.40 -7.38 6.45
N TYR A 185 11.47 -7.37 7.40
CA TYR A 185 11.68 -7.84 8.77
C TYR A 185 11.40 -9.34 8.92
N ILE A 186 10.33 -9.83 8.28
CA ILE A 186 9.90 -11.23 8.32
C ILE A 186 9.53 -11.65 6.89
N ASN A 187 9.92 -12.87 6.48
CA ASN A 187 9.52 -13.43 5.19
C ASN A 187 8.15 -14.09 5.29
N ASN A 188 7.36 -14.05 4.21
CA ASN A 188 6.03 -14.66 4.16
C ASN A 188 5.96 -16.16 4.53
N ASN A 189 7.05 -16.91 4.35
CA ASN A 189 7.13 -18.35 4.65
C ASN A 189 7.84 -18.66 5.97
N CYS A 190 8.06 -17.66 6.83
CA CYS A 190 8.76 -17.83 8.10
C CYS A 190 8.04 -17.07 9.23
N ALA A 191 8.25 -17.54 10.47
CA ALA A 191 7.79 -16.88 11.69
C ALA A 191 8.94 -16.29 12.51
N THR A 192 10.16 -16.25 11.94
CA THR A 192 11.36 -15.71 12.58
C THR A 192 11.81 -14.42 11.90
N PRO A 193 12.59 -13.56 12.60
CA PRO A 193 13.24 -12.43 11.97
C PRO A 193 14.09 -12.86 10.77
N ARG A 194 14.22 -11.96 9.81
CA ARG A 194 15.19 -12.11 8.72
C ARG A 194 16.62 -12.10 9.26
N ASP A 195 17.47 -12.92 8.68
CA ASP A 195 18.88 -12.98 9.08
C ASP A 195 19.60 -11.65 8.84
N HIS A 196 20.65 -11.41 9.65
CA HIS A 196 21.56 -10.26 9.54
C HIS A 196 20.91 -8.88 9.67
N LEU A 197 19.77 -8.78 10.37
CA LEU A 197 19.22 -7.48 10.76
C LEU A 197 20.12 -6.82 11.82
N ALA A 198 20.45 -5.54 11.60
CA ALA A 198 21.11 -4.71 12.61
C ALA A 198 20.26 -4.63 13.89
N PRO A 199 20.85 -4.43 15.09
CA PRO A 199 20.15 -4.58 16.37
C PRO A 199 18.81 -3.84 16.47
N PRO A 200 18.68 -2.54 16.08
CA PRO A 200 17.38 -1.86 16.15
C PRO A 200 16.32 -2.45 15.23
N LYS A 201 16.72 -2.99 14.08
CA LYS A 201 15.81 -3.65 13.13
C LYS A 201 15.43 -5.06 13.61
N LEU A 202 16.34 -5.73 14.33
CA LEU A 202 16.08 -7.02 14.94
C LEU A 202 15.05 -6.89 16.06
N GLU A 203 15.12 -5.86 16.90
CA GLU A 203 14.11 -5.58 17.94
C GLU A 203 12.71 -5.39 17.33
N ILE A 204 12.62 -4.61 16.23
CA ILE A 204 11.37 -4.47 15.47
C ILE A 204 10.89 -5.82 14.94
N ALA A 205 11.78 -6.63 14.34
CA ALA A 205 11.41 -7.94 13.82
C ALA A 205 10.94 -8.91 14.92
N MET A 206 11.58 -8.88 16.10
CA MET A 206 11.16 -9.67 17.26
C MET A 206 9.78 -9.25 17.77
N PHE A 207 9.49 -7.95 17.83
CA PHE A 207 8.16 -7.45 18.14
C PHE A 207 7.13 -7.92 17.09
N LEU A 208 7.50 -7.92 15.81
CA LEU A 208 6.63 -8.41 14.75
C LEU A 208 6.37 -9.92 14.85
N CYS A 209 7.36 -10.74 15.25
CA CYS A 209 7.13 -12.16 15.57
C CYS A 209 6.13 -12.33 16.72
N PHE A 210 6.28 -11.52 17.77
CA PHE A 210 5.30 -11.46 18.86
C PHE A 210 3.90 -11.04 18.36
N ALA A 211 3.82 -10.09 17.43
CA ALA A 211 2.58 -9.67 16.80
C ALA A 211 1.91 -10.82 16.04
N GLN A 212 2.67 -11.58 15.24
CA GLN A 212 2.15 -12.78 14.53
C GLN A 212 1.58 -13.80 15.51
N HIS A 213 2.33 -14.11 16.57
CA HIS A 213 1.89 -15.06 17.59
C HIS A 213 0.60 -14.58 18.25
N THR A 214 0.55 -13.32 18.68
CA THR A 214 -0.61 -12.71 19.34
C THR A 214 -1.84 -12.80 18.45
N GLN A 215 -1.71 -12.44 17.17
CA GLN A 215 -2.79 -12.53 16.19
C GLN A 215 -3.27 -13.97 15.99
N TYR A 216 -2.34 -14.91 15.83
CA TYR A 216 -2.67 -16.34 15.67
C TYR A 216 -3.39 -16.87 16.92
N HIS A 217 -2.93 -16.51 18.12
CA HIS A 217 -3.55 -16.94 19.37
C HIS A 217 -4.98 -16.39 19.53
N PHE A 218 -5.17 -15.08 19.39
CA PHE A 218 -6.48 -14.45 19.58
C PHE A 218 -7.48 -14.76 18.46
N SER A 219 -6.99 -15.12 17.27
CA SER A 219 -7.84 -15.63 16.19
C SER A 219 -8.11 -17.14 16.31
N GLN A 220 -7.67 -17.81 17.37
CA GLN A 220 -7.81 -19.27 17.55
C GLN A 220 -7.17 -20.07 16.39
N GLY A 221 -6.04 -19.57 15.88
CA GLY A 221 -5.30 -20.17 14.78
C GLY A 221 -5.85 -19.87 13.38
N LEU A 222 -6.79 -18.93 13.25
CA LEU A 222 -7.47 -18.66 11.98
C LEU A 222 -6.73 -17.69 11.07
N VAL A 223 -6.12 -16.63 11.62
CA VAL A 223 -5.55 -15.56 10.81
C VAL A 223 -4.40 -14.82 11.50
N PHE A 224 -3.37 -14.47 10.72
CA PHE A 224 -2.30 -13.57 11.15
C PHE A 224 -1.67 -12.83 9.96
N VAL A 225 -0.95 -11.75 10.27
CA VAL A 225 -0.19 -10.97 9.28
C VAL A 225 1.20 -11.56 9.13
N SER A 226 1.73 -11.59 7.91
CA SER A 226 3.08 -12.01 7.59
C SER A 226 3.70 -11.07 6.54
N ASP A 227 4.91 -11.39 6.10
CA ASP A 227 5.67 -10.60 5.11
C ASP A 227 5.91 -9.14 5.53
N PHE A 228 6.16 -8.91 6.81
CA PHE A 228 6.34 -7.56 7.33
C PHE A 228 7.56 -6.86 6.73
N GLN A 229 7.32 -5.69 6.14
CA GLN A 229 8.34 -4.88 5.50
C GLN A 229 7.94 -3.40 5.50
N GLY A 230 8.92 -2.50 5.48
CA GLY A 230 8.67 -1.06 5.54
C GLY A 230 9.87 -0.23 6.00
N SER A 231 9.61 0.99 6.49
CA SER A 231 10.63 1.89 7.04
C SER A 231 10.02 2.91 8.00
N GLY A 232 10.82 3.40 8.95
CA GLY A 232 10.42 4.52 9.82
C GLY A 232 9.17 4.27 10.67
N GLY A 233 8.89 3.02 11.04
CA GLY A 233 7.68 2.64 11.76
C GLY A 233 6.43 2.46 10.90
N ILE A 234 6.56 2.55 9.57
CA ILE A 234 5.46 2.32 8.63
C ILE A 234 5.69 0.97 7.94
N LEU A 235 4.68 0.12 7.97
CA LEU A 235 4.64 -1.20 7.35
C LEU A 235 3.77 -1.16 6.08
N THR A 236 4.18 -1.87 5.03
CA THR A 236 3.39 -2.01 3.81
C THR A 236 3.54 -3.41 3.21
N ASP A 237 2.74 -3.70 2.19
CA ASP A 237 2.76 -4.91 1.37
C ASP A 237 2.85 -6.19 2.20
N CYS A 238 2.09 -6.21 3.29
CA CYS A 238 1.94 -7.35 4.17
C CYS A 238 1.11 -8.44 3.50
N GLN A 239 1.24 -9.67 3.98
CA GLN A 239 0.45 -10.81 3.55
C GLN A 239 -0.45 -11.29 4.69
N ILE A 240 -1.73 -11.55 4.40
CA ILE A 240 -2.63 -12.20 5.34
C ILE A 240 -2.54 -13.71 5.13
N ILE A 241 -2.26 -14.45 6.20
CA ILE A 241 -2.24 -15.92 6.20
C ILE A 241 -3.46 -16.40 6.95
N THR A 242 -4.23 -17.30 6.33
CA THR A 242 -5.41 -17.93 6.91
C THR A 242 -5.25 -19.44 6.92
N THR A 243 -5.77 -20.11 7.93
CA THR A 243 -5.96 -21.56 7.90
C THR A 243 -7.22 -21.91 7.09
N LYS A 244 -7.20 -23.09 6.46
CA LYS A 244 -8.34 -23.63 5.69
C LYS A 244 -9.13 -24.61 6.56
#